data_AF-E4SNJ1-F1
#
_entry.id   AF-E4SNJ1-F1
#
_cell.length_a   1.000
_cell.length_b   1.000
_cell.length_c   1.000
_cell.angle_alpha   90.00
_cell.angle_beta   90.00
_cell.angle_gamma   90.00
#
_symmetry.space_group_name_H-M   'P 1'
#
loop_
_entity.id
_entity.type
_entity.pdbx_description
1 polymer ?
#
loop_
_entity_poly.entity_id
_entity_poly.type
_entity_poly.pdbx_seq_one_letter_code
_entity_poly.pdbx_strand_id
1 'polypeptide(L)'
;MPSKYRNYFMAAEIARAFDVPVDKIEAVAGKKVYLNQIGDIREAVLSVHSKWIGNGFTVDECNRLMGFKADNIDPLRVFEGITITLDPDTGEGIVPLDDVIHGYNIYKYQYDNGYWD
;
A
#
# COMPACT_ATOMS: atom_id res chain seq x y z
N MET A 1 7.33 11.06 -21.48
CA MET A 1 7.52 11.94 -20.29
C MET A 1 7.46 11.04 -19.06
N PRO A 2 8.44 11.06 -18.13
CA PRO A 2 8.28 10.29 -16.92
C PRO A 2 7.12 10.92 -16.15
N SER A 3 6.07 10.12 -15.95
CA SER A 3 4.95 10.46 -15.07
C SER A 3 5.50 11.06 -13.77
N LYS A 4 4.98 12.22 -13.34
CA LYS A 4 5.31 12.80 -12.04
C LYS A 4 5.00 11.72 -10.99
N TYR A 5 6.05 11.10 -10.43
CA TYR A 5 5.89 10.12 -9.36
C TYR A 5 5.04 10.75 -8.25
N ARG A 6 3.88 10.14 -8.02
CA ARG A 6 2.96 10.58 -7.00
C ARG A 6 3.60 10.28 -5.64
N ASN A 7 3.81 11.31 -4.83
CA ASN A 7 4.42 11.20 -3.51
C ASN A 7 3.40 11.16 -2.36
N TYR A 8 2.16 10.74 -2.66
CA TYR A 8 1.07 10.66 -1.70
C TYR A 8 0.04 9.60 -2.12
N PHE A 9 -0.71 9.09 -1.17
CA PHE A 9 -1.94 8.33 -1.39
C PHE A 9 -3.16 9.17 -0.98
N MET A 10 -4.35 8.83 -1.48
CA MET A 10 -5.62 9.39 -1.04
C MET A 10 -6.02 8.65 0.24
N ALA A 11 -6.76 9.32 1.12
CA ALA A 11 -7.28 8.70 2.33
C ALA A 11 -8.04 7.39 2.03
N ALA A 12 -8.82 7.35 0.95
CA ALA A 12 -9.55 6.14 0.53
C ALA A 12 -8.64 4.98 0.07
N GLU A 13 -7.45 5.26 -0.45
CA GLU A 13 -6.48 4.22 -0.83
C GLU A 13 -5.84 3.62 0.42
N ILE A 14 -5.46 4.48 1.39
CA ILE A 14 -4.90 4.06 2.68
C ILE A 14 -5.94 3.32 3.52
N ALA A 15 -7.17 3.82 3.57
CA ALA A 15 -8.28 3.19 4.26
C ALA A 15 -8.51 1.76 3.77
N ARG A 16 -8.44 1.56 2.45
CA ARG A 16 -8.53 0.25 1.83
C ARG A 16 -7.35 -0.64 2.21
N ALA A 17 -6.12 -0.14 2.11
CA ALA A 17 -4.91 -0.89 2.48
C ALA A 17 -4.99 -1.40 3.93
N PHE A 18 -5.39 -0.53 4.85
CA PHE A 18 -5.48 -0.81 6.29
C PHE A 18 -6.78 -1.51 6.71
N ASP A 19 -7.71 -1.74 5.78
CA ASP A 19 -9.04 -2.31 6.04
C ASP A 19 -9.81 -1.55 7.14
N VAL A 20 -9.88 -0.23 6.98
CA VAL A 20 -10.58 0.67 7.92
C VAL A 20 -11.48 1.66 7.19
N PRO A 21 -12.45 2.28 7.89
CA PRO A 21 -13.24 3.37 7.35
C PRO A 21 -12.41 4.60 6.92
N VAL A 22 -12.82 5.26 5.82
CA VAL A 22 -12.10 6.41 5.23
C VAL A 22 -12.06 7.62 6.16
N ASP A 23 -13.14 7.88 6.89
CA ASP A 23 -13.26 8.93 7.90
C ASP A 23 -12.21 8.79 9.01
N LYS A 24 -11.85 7.56 9.36
CA LYS A 24 -10.77 7.30 10.33
C LYS A 24 -9.41 7.77 9.83
N ILE A 25 -9.13 7.61 8.54
CA ILE A 25 -7.89 8.12 7.93
C ILE A 25 -7.95 9.65 7.80
N GLU A 26 -9.07 10.18 7.31
CA GLU A 26 -9.23 11.62 7.11
C GLU A 26 -9.15 12.42 8.42
N ALA A 27 -9.62 11.85 9.53
CA ALA A 27 -9.50 12.46 10.85
C ALA A 27 -8.04 12.60 11.32
N VAL A 28 -7.14 11.71 10.89
CA VAL A 28 -5.72 11.69 11.29
C VAL A 28 -4.86 12.49 10.32
N ALA A 29 -5.07 12.32 9.01
CA ALA A 29 -4.15 12.79 7.97
C ALA A 29 -4.80 13.70 6.92
N GLY A 30 -6.12 13.89 6.97
CA GLY A 30 -6.87 14.57 5.92
C GLY A 30 -6.96 13.74 4.64
N LYS A 31 -7.29 14.41 3.53
CA LYS A 31 -7.62 13.74 2.26
C LYS A 31 -6.42 13.15 1.52
N LYS A 32 -5.22 13.66 1.78
CA LYS A 32 -3.97 13.24 1.15
C LYS A 32 -2.98 12.80 2.22
N VAL A 33 -2.48 11.59 2.07
CA VAL A 33 -1.50 10.96 2.96
C VAL A 33 -0.16 10.95 2.27
N TYR A 34 0.82 11.70 2.77
CA TYR A 34 2.16 11.70 2.20
C TYR A 34 2.93 10.44 2.63
N LEU A 35 3.83 9.99 1.76
CA LEU A 35 4.62 8.76 1.92
C LEU A 35 5.35 8.67 3.28
N ASN A 36 5.93 9.78 3.72
CA ASN A 36 6.64 9.87 4.99
C ASN A 36 5.73 9.86 6.23
N GLN A 37 4.42 9.87 6.07
CA GLN A 37 3.43 9.84 7.16
C GLN A 37 2.81 8.45 7.35
N ILE A 38 3.11 7.49 6.47
CA ILE A 38 2.41 6.21 6.42
C ILE A 38 2.59 5.42 7.72
N GLY A 39 3.81 5.35 8.26
CA GLY A 39 4.09 4.69 9.53
C GLY A 39 3.29 5.30 10.69
N ASP A 40 3.35 6.62 10.84
CA ASP A 40 2.64 7.35 11.92
C ASP A 40 1.12 7.16 11.83
N ILE A 41 0.55 7.21 10.62
CA ILE A 41 -0.88 7.02 10.40
C ILE A 41 -1.28 5.58 10.69
N ARG A 42 -0.47 4.61 10.27
CA ARG A 42 -0.70 3.19 10.56
C ARG A 42 -0.78 2.96 12.06
N GLU A 43 0.17 3.50 12.82
CA GLU A 43 0.16 3.41 14.28
C GLU A 43 -1.08 4.07 14.88
N ALA A 44 -1.41 5.29 14.47
CA ALA A 44 -2.56 6.01 14.98
C ALA A 44 -3.90 5.29 14.70
N VAL A 45 -4.00 4.60 13.56
CA VAL A 45 -5.25 4.01 13.07
C VAL A 45 -5.40 2.55 13.49
N LEU A 46 -4.33 1.77 13.46
CA LEU A 46 -4.36 0.34 13.79
C LEU A 46 -3.92 0.05 15.22
N SER A 47 -3.34 1.02 15.93
CA SER A 47 -2.71 0.82 17.24
C SER A 47 -1.61 -0.25 17.22
N VAL A 48 -0.98 -0.44 16.05
CA VAL A 48 0.14 -1.36 15.83
C VAL A 48 1.38 -0.51 15.58
N HIS A 49 2.31 -0.52 16.55
CA HIS A 49 3.63 0.08 16.37
C HIS A 49 4.63 -1.02 16.01
N SER A 50 4.84 -1.24 14.70
CA SER A 50 5.93 -2.12 14.24
C SER A 50 7.12 -1.28 13.81
N LYS A 51 8.18 -1.29 14.63
CA LYS A 51 9.49 -0.72 14.28
C LYS A 51 10.07 -1.36 13.01
N TRP A 52 9.66 -2.58 12.70
CA TRP A 52 10.16 -3.34 11.58
C TRP A 52 9.47 -2.96 10.26
N ILE A 53 8.16 -2.71 10.30
CA ILE A 53 7.43 -2.28 9.11
C ILE A 53 7.82 -0.84 8.73
N GLY A 54 8.06 0.02 9.72
CA GLY A 54 8.44 1.42 9.46
C GLY A 54 7.39 2.12 8.58
N ASN A 55 7.82 2.60 7.40
CA ASN A 55 6.93 3.21 6.40
C ASN A 55 6.52 2.24 5.27
N GLY A 56 6.84 0.95 5.38
CA GLY A 56 6.45 -0.07 4.42
C GLY A 56 5.01 -0.56 4.62
N PHE A 57 4.60 -1.48 3.74
CA PHE A 57 3.33 -2.17 3.82
C PHE A 57 3.56 -3.67 3.89
N THR A 58 2.67 -4.38 4.57
CA THR A 58 2.58 -5.84 4.47
C THR A 58 2.08 -6.22 3.07
N VAL A 59 2.41 -7.44 2.63
CA VAL A 59 1.90 -7.96 1.34
C VAL A 59 0.37 -7.90 1.29
N ASP A 60 -0.32 -8.18 2.39
CA ASP A 60 -1.78 -8.13 2.45
C ASP A 60 -2.35 -6.71 2.34
N GLU A 61 -1.71 -5.73 2.97
CA GLU A 61 -2.11 -4.33 2.82
C GLU A 61 -1.89 -3.84 1.38
N CYS A 62 -0.80 -4.27 0.74
CA CYS A 62 -0.55 -4.01 -0.67
C CYS A 62 -1.64 -4.63 -1.57
N ASN A 63 -2.06 -5.85 -1.28
CA ASN A 63 -3.12 -6.54 -2.02
C ASN A 63 -4.43 -5.76 -1.93
N ARG A 64 -4.81 -5.36 -0.70
CA ARG A 64 -5.98 -4.53 -0.48
C ARG A 64 -5.85 -3.16 -1.13
N LEU A 65 -4.69 -2.51 -1.07
CA LEU A 65 -4.41 -1.22 -1.72
C LEU A 65 -4.72 -1.27 -3.22
N MET A 66 -4.31 -2.35 -3.90
CA MET A 66 -4.60 -2.59 -5.31
C MET A 66 -6.05 -3.06 -5.56
N GLY A 67 -6.79 -3.45 -4.52
CA GLY A 67 -8.15 -3.94 -4.65
C GLY A 67 -8.25 -5.41 -5.04
N PHE A 68 -7.17 -6.19 -4.86
CA PHE A 68 -7.25 -7.64 -4.97
C PHE A 68 -8.11 -8.18 -3.83
N LYS A 69 -9.06 -9.07 -4.17
CA LYS A 69 -9.77 -9.84 -3.16
C LYS A 69 -8.90 -11.04 -2.76
N ALA A 70 -8.95 -11.43 -1.49
CA ALA A 70 -8.11 -12.50 -0.92
C ALA A 70 -8.24 -13.86 -1.64
N ASP A 71 -9.30 -14.04 -2.41
CA ASP A 71 -9.69 -15.22 -3.17
C ASP A 71 -9.21 -15.22 -4.64
N ASN A 72 -8.57 -14.16 -5.14
CA ASN A 72 -8.05 -14.10 -6.52
C ASN A 72 -6.53 -13.94 -6.52
N ILE A 73 -5.85 -15.07 -6.51
CA ILE A 73 -4.39 -15.19 -6.34
C ILE A 73 -3.71 -14.96 -7.69
N ASP A 74 -3.55 -13.69 -8.06
CA ASP A 74 -2.34 -13.27 -8.77
C ASP A 74 -1.78 -11.90 -8.32
N PRO A 75 -1.89 -11.51 -7.04
CA PRO A 75 -1.39 -10.21 -6.57
C PRO A 75 0.14 -10.11 -6.62
N LEU A 76 0.83 -11.25 -6.56
CA LEU A 76 2.29 -11.31 -6.54
C LEU A 76 2.91 -10.89 -7.87
N ARG A 77 2.23 -11.08 -9.01
CA ARG A 77 2.76 -10.66 -10.32
C ARG A 77 3.07 -9.18 -10.41
N VAL A 78 2.31 -8.33 -9.72
CA VAL A 78 2.58 -6.88 -9.70
C VAL A 78 3.86 -6.57 -8.91
N PHE A 79 4.21 -7.43 -7.95
CA PHE A 79 5.41 -7.33 -7.13
C PHE A 79 6.51 -8.31 -7.52
N GLU A 80 6.39 -8.99 -8.67
CA GLU A 80 7.47 -9.84 -9.18
C GLU A 80 8.69 -8.98 -9.50
N GLY A 81 9.84 -9.35 -8.93
CA GLY A 81 11.09 -8.60 -9.08
C GLY A 81 11.27 -7.44 -8.10
N ILE A 82 10.30 -7.18 -7.23
CA ILE A 82 10.41 -6.26 -6.09
C ILE A 82 11.01 -6.99 -4.87
N THR A 83 11.69 -6.25 -4.00
CA THR A 83 12.26 -6.83 -2.78
C THR A 83 11.16 -6.97 -1.72
N ILE A 84 10.95 -8.20 -1.23
CA ILE A 84 10.09 -8.48 -0.09
C ILE A 84 10.98 -8.88 1.08
N THR A 85 10.88 -8.14 2.18
CA THR A 85 11.57 -8.46 3.44
C THR A 85 10.64 -9.28 4.31
N LEU A 86 11.14 -10.28 5.02
CA LEU A 86 10.35 -11.00 6.01
C LEU A 86 10.53 -10.36 7.39
N ASP A 87 9.43 -10.14 8.10
CA ASP A 87 9.44 -9.85 9.53
C ASP A 87 10.06 -11.04 10.27
N PRO A 88 11.16 -10.84 11.03
CA PRO A 88 11.82 -11.94 11.73
C PRO A 88 10.98 -12.50 12.89
N ASP A 89 10.04 -11.71 13.43
CA ASP A 89 9.22 -12.09 14.58
C ASP A 89 7.94 -12.81 14.16
N THR A 90 7.32 -12.38 13.05
CA THR A 90 6.03 -12.93 12.59
C THR A 90 6.14 -13.78 11.32
N GLY A 91 7.24 -13.65 10.57
CA GLY A 91 7.40 -14.22 9.24
C GLY A 91 6.60 -13.50 8.14
N GLU A 92 5.96 -12.37 8.46
CA GLU A 92 5.13 -11.61 7.52
C GLU A 92 5.97 -10.95 6.43
N GLY A 93 5.50 -11.00 5.19
CA GLY A 93 6.16 -10.30 4.07
C GLY A 93 5.86 -8.81 4.09
N ILE A 94 6.91 -8.00 4.05
CA ILE A 94 6.88 -6.53 4.08
C ILE A 94 7.54 -6.00 2.81
N VAL A 95 6.85 -5.09 2.14
CA VAL A 95 7.29 -4.42 0.92
C VAL A 95 7.74 -2.99 1.27
N PRO A 96 8.98 -2.59 0.94
CA PRO A 96 9.46 -1.23 1.12
C PRO A 96 8.63 -0.20 0.34
N LEU A 97 8.57 1.03 0.84
CA LEU A 97 7.66 2.03 0.28
C LEU A 97 7.92 2.39 -1.20
N ASP A 98 9.19 2.48 -1.59
CA ASP A 98 9.57 2.76 -2.99
C ASP A 98 9.06 1.67 -3.93
N ASP A 99 9.16 0.42 -3.49
CA ASP A 99 8.68 -0.74 -4.22
C ASP A 99 7.14 -0.78 -4.27
N VAL A 100 6.46 -0.39 -3.19
CA VAL A 100 4.99 -0.25 -3.18
C VAL A 100 4.54 0.76 -4.23
N ILE A 101 5.21 1.91 -4.34
CA ILE A 101 4.90 2.91 -5.36
C ILE A 101 5.15 2.36 -6.76
N HIS A 102 6.24 1.61 -6.94
CA HIS A 102 6.56 0.97 -8.22
C HIS A 102 5.47 -0.01 -8.65
N GLY A 103 5.12 -0.97 -7.79
CA GLY A 103 4.08 -1.95 -8.04
C GLY A 103 2.71 -1.32 -8.23
N TYR A 104 2.33 -0.35 -7.38
CA TYR A 104 1.04 0.34 -7.50
C TYR A 104 0.89 1.08 -8.83
N ASN A 105 1.95 1.74 -9.29
CA ASN A 105 1.95 2.39 -10.60
C ASN A 105 1.83 1.38 -11.75
N ILE A 106 2.57 0.25 -11.70
CA ILE A 106 2.43 -0.83 -12.68
C ILE A 106 0.97 -1.28 -12.75
N TYR A 107 0.36 -1.60 -11.61
CA TYR A 107 -1.03 -2.01 -11.52
C TYR A 107 -1.98 -0.97 -12.13
N LYS A 108 -1.89 0.29 -11.70
CA LYS A 108 -2.71 1.37 -12.23
C LYS A 108 -2.54 1.53 -13.74
N TYR A 109 -1.33 1.50 -14.26
CA TYR A 109 -1.11 1.64 -15.71
C TYR A 109 -1.55 0.44 -16.53
N GLN A 110 -1.52 -0.76 -15.97
CA GLN A 110 -2.01 -1.96 -16.64
C GLN A 110 -3.54 -2.03 -16.66
N TYR A 111 -4.21 -1.59 -15.58
CA TYR A 111 -5.66 -1.80 -15.41
C TYR A 111 -6.54 -0.54 -15.56
N ASP A 112 -6.05 0.68 -15.30
CA ASP A 112 -6.82 1.92 -15.53
C ASP A 112 -6.71 2.44 -16.98
N ASN A 113 -5.77 1.95 -17.80
CA ASN A 113 -5.58 2.39 -19.20
C ASN A 113 -6.48 1.65 -20.22
N GLY A 114 -7.51 0.92 -19.79
CA GLY A 114 -8.59 0.48 -20.69
C GLY A 114 -8.18 -0.54 -21.77
N TYR A 115 -7.29 -1.49 -21.47
CA TYR A 115 -7.08 -2.68 -22.33
C TYR A 115 -7.81 -3.91 -21.79
N TRP A 116 -9.08 -3.73 -21.43
CA TRP A 116 -10.06 -4.81 -21.37
C TRP A 116 -11.36 -4.27 -21.96
N ASP A 117 -11.41 -4.25 -23.30
CA ASP A 117 -12.68 -4.36 -24.05
C ASP A 117 -13.18 -5.82 -23.96
#